data_AF-A0A6J4I640-F1
#
_entry.id   AF-A0A6J4I640-F1
#
_cell.length_a   1.000
_cell.length_b   1.000
_cell.length_c   1.000
_cell.angle_alpha   90.00
_cell.angle_beta   90.00
_cell.angle_gamma   90.00
#
_symmetry.space_group_name_H-M   'P 1'
#
loop_
_entity.id
_entity.type
_entity.pdbx_description
1 polymer ?
#
loop_
_entity_poly.entity_id
_entity_poly.type
_entity_poly.pdbx_seq_one_letter_code
_entity_poly.pdbx_strand_id
1 'polypeptide(L)'
;MRHYENETEFAGKRVADWDPGTGIQDPETTIYRLRLDWDDEDEAWTDRFAAYLNDPRAAETTGLVVGAWDTDDSDASSEPIVEALVSARDRLPNLSAIYLGDIVSEENEISWIQQSDVSPLFDAYPNLTHFRVRGGTGLSLGTPRHANLRSLIIESGGLPANVLHEVAAAEFPALEHLEIWLGTESYGAEATVEDLAPILDGSRWPNLRYLGLRDSDLSDQIAAALAGAPVLERLETLDLSLGTLGDEGAAALAANPAVARLKKLDIHYHYVSEAMVEKLKTLGIAEVDADEPQKPDTYGGGSHRYVAVGE
;
A
#
# COMPACT_ATOMS: atom_id res chain seq x y z
N MET A 1 -1.56 -14.70 4.01
CA MET A 1 -1.63 -13.31 4.53
C MET A 1 -0.26 -12.79 4.96
N ARG A 2 0.21 -11.68 4.36
CA ARG A 2 1.52 -11.06 4.61
C ARG A 2 1.52 -9.98 5.72
N HIS A 3 0.49 -9.90 6.55
CA HIS A 3 0.34 -8.81 7.54
C HIS A 3 1.01 -9.10 8.90
N TYR A 4 1.39 -10.36 9.14
CA TYR A 4 2.12 -10.83 10.33
C TYR A 4 3.64 -10.91 10.10
N GLU A 5 4.07 -10.65 8.87
CA GLU A 5 5.46 -10.76 8.49
C GLU A 5 5.91 -9.46 7.88
N ASN A 6 7.02 -9.00 8.40
CA ASN A 6 7.78 -7.89 7.87
C ASN A 6 8.20 -8.12 6.42
N GLU A 7 8.28 -7.04 5.64
CA GLU A 7 8.64 -7.13 4.22
C GLU A 7 10.06 -7.67 4.04
N THR A 8 10.23 -8.53 3.03
CA THR A 8 11.52 -9.18 2.70
C THR A 8 12.08 -8.73 1.36
N GLU A 9 11.27 -8.10 0.51
CA GLU A 9 11.69 -7.48 -0.74
C GLU A 9 10.96 -6.15 -0.97
N PHE A 10 11.70 -5.11 -1.34
CA PHE A 10 11.12 -3.81 -1.68
C PHE A 10 11.90 -3.17 -2.83
N ALA A 11 11.17 -2.59 -3.80
CA ALA A 11 11.76 -1.98 -5.00
C ALA A 11 12.78 -2.88 -5.74
N GLY A 12 12.54 -4.20 -5.77
CA GLY A 12 13.39 -5.19 -6.44
C GLY A 12 14.68 -5.54 -5.67
N LYS A 13 14.76 -5.20 -4.39
CA LYS A 13 15.92 -5.44 -3.52
C LYS A 13 15.51 -6.17 -2.26
N ARG A 14 16.43 -6.95 -1.70
CA ARG A 14 16.22 -7.62 -0.41
C ARG A 14 16.06 -6.58 0.69
N VAL A 15 15.12 -6.78 1.60
CA VAL A 15 15.02 -6.01 2.85
C VAL A 15 15.75 -6.75 3.97
N ALA A 16 16.48 -6.02 4.80
CA ALA A 16 17.10 -6.56 6.01
C ALA A 16 17.13 -5.51 7.11
N ASP A 17 17.01 -5.93 8.37
CA ASP A 17 17.18 -5.04 9.51
C ASP A 17 18.61 -4.50 9.57
N TRP A 18 18.72 -3.20 9.82
CA TRP A 18 19.99 -2.55 10.05
C TRP A 18 20.45 -2.78 11.49
N ASP A 19 21.68 -3.27 11.63
CA ASP A 19 22.33 -3.47 12.92
C ASP A 19 23.47 -2.46 13.06
N PRO A 20 23.45 -1.57 14.08
CA PRO A 20 24.51 -0.58 14.31
C PRO A 20 25.88 -1.22 14.57
N GLY A 21 25.94 -2.46 15.05
CA GLY A 21 27.17 -3.20 15.28
C GLY A 21 27.87 -3.66 14.00
N THR A 22 27.11 -3.87 12.92
CA THR A 22 27.66 -4.25 11.61
C THR A 22 27.70 -3.07 10.63
N GLY A 23 26.71 -2.18 10.65
CA GLY A 23 26.58 -1.07 9.71
C GLY A 23 26.16 -1.53 8.30
N ILE A 24 26.30 -0.65 7.32
CA ILE A 24 25.83 -0.87 5.94
C ILE A 24 26.80 -1.78 5.17
N GLN A 25 26.37 -3.02 4.92
CA GLN A 25 27.18 -4.05 4.25
C GLN A 25 27.01 -4.08 2.73
N ASP A 26 25.79 -3.96 2.21
CA ASP A 26 25.50 -4.08 0.78
C ASP A 26 24.31 -3.20 0.33
N PRO A 27 24.52 -1.89 0.16
CA PRO A 27 23.50 -0.94 -0.26
C PRO A 27 23.11 -1.07 -1.75
N GLU A 28 23.83 -1.89 -2.53
CA GLU A 28 23.51 -2.12 -3.94
C GLU A 28 22.31 -3.07 -4.07
N THR A 29 22.30 -4.18 -3.32
CA THR A 29 21.23 -5.18 -3.41
C THR A 29 20.33 -5.26 -2.18
N THR A 30 20.65 -4.51 -1.11
CA THR A 30 19.89 -4.53 0.14
C THR A 30 19.33 -3.14 0.45
N ILE A 31 18.04 -3.11 0.80
CA ILE A 31 17.40 -1.98 1.46
C ILE A 31 17.36 -2.28 2.95
N TYR A 32 17.83 -1.33 3.75
CA TYR A 32 17.88 -1.49 5.19
C TYR A 32 16.59 -1.00 5.84
N ARG A 33 16.06 -1.81 6.77
CA ARG A 33 14.99 -1.44 7.68
C ARG A 33 15.58 -0.91 8.98
N LEU A 34 15.14 0.28 9.38
CA LEU A 34 15.35 0.78 10.72
C LEU A 34 14.04 0.66 11.49
N ARG A 35 14.07 -0.04 12.60
CA ARG A 35 12.96 -0.29 13.50
C ARG A 35 13.47 -0.24 14.93
N LEU A 36 12.60 0.01 15.91
CA LEU A 36 12.83 -0.28 17.32
C LEU A 36 12.31 -1.68 17.66
N ASP A 37 12.84 -2.25 18.73
CA ASP A 37 12.35 -3.47 19.38
C ASP A 37 12.03 -3.15 20.86
N TRP A 38 11.30 -4.04 21.53
CA TRP A 38 10.92 -3.91 22.94
C TRP A 38 12.11 -3.77 23.89
N ASP A 39 13.30 -4.21 23.48
CA ASP A 39 14.54 -4.07 24.26
C ASP A 39 15.18 -2.66 24.11
N ASP A 40 14.62 -1.78 23.27
CA ASP A 40 15.15 -0.45 22.93
C ASP A 40 14.45 0.72 23.66
N GLU A 41 13.85 0.48 24.85
CA GLU A 41 12.98 1.42 25.59
C GLU A 41 13.54 2.86 25.77
N ASP A 42 14.87 3.04 25.74
CA ASP A 42 15.55 4.33 25.93
C ASP A 42 16.05 4.99 24.61
N GLU A 43 15.86 4.35 23.45
CA GLU A 43 16.35 4.83 22.15
C GLU A 43 15.23 5.37 21.28
N ALA A 44 15.35 6.63 20.85
CA ALA A 44 14.45 7.17 19.84
C ALA A 44 14.83 6.64 18.44
N TRP A 45 13.83 6.36 17.59
CA TRP A 45 14.08 5.97 16.20
C TRP A 45 14.97 6.97 15.45
N THR A 46 14.85 8.27 15.77
CA THR A 46 15.67 9.34 15.17
C THR A 46 17.15 9.27 15.58
N ASP A 47 17.47 8.77 16.77
CA ASP A 47 18.85 8.52 17.19
C ASP A 47 19.46 7.35 16.42
N ARG A 48 18.68 6.27 16.21
CA ARG A 48 19.04 5.14 15.35
C ARG A 48 19.33 5.58 13.93
N PHE A 49 18.46 6.43 13.39
CA PHE A 49 18.64 7.01 12.07
C PHE A 49 19.85 7.94 11.98
N ALA A 50 20.13 8.73 13.02
CA ALA A 50 21.34 9.54 13.08
C ALA A 50 22.61 8.66 13.06
N ALA A 51 22.60 7.52 13.76
CA ALA A 51 23.68 6.54 13.70
C ALA A 51 23.83 5.91 12.30
N TYR A 52 22.72 5.52 11.67
CA TYR A 52 22.70 5.03 10.28
C TYR A 52 23.36 6.03 9.32
N LEU A 53 22.98 7.31 9.43
CA LEU A 53 23.54 8.35 8.57
C LEU A 53 25.05 8.55 8.77
N ASN A 54 25.59 8.25 9.95
CA ASN A 54 27.01 8.36 10.26
C ASN A 54 27.85 7.19 9.71
N ASP A 55 27.21 6.14 9.21
CA ASP A 55 27.89 5.10 8.45
C ASP A 55 28.55 5.73 7.19
N PRO A 56 29.84 5.45 6.91
CA PRO A 56 30.53 5.96 5.73
C PRO A 56 29.84 5.66 4.40
N ARG A 57 28.97 4.65 4.36
CA ARG A 57 28.24 4.20 3.17
C ARG A 57 26.79 4.67 3.14
N ALA A 58 26.35 5.48 4.10
CA ALA A 58 24.98 6.00 4.13
C ALA A 58 24.58 6.69 2.82
N ALA A 59 25.50 7.44 2.19
CA ALA A 59 25.26 8.11 0.92
C ALA A 59 25.03 7.15 -0.28
N GLU A 60 25.40 5.88 -0.17
CA GLU A 60 25.13 4.84 -1.17
C GLU A 60 23.69 4.29 -1.06
N THR A 61 22.94 4.64 -0.01
CA THR A 61 21.57 4.16 0.22
C THR A 61 20.65 4.53 -0.94
N THR A 62 20.01 3.52 -1.51
CA THR A 62 19.07 3.68 -2.63
C THR A 62 17.62 3.47 -2.23
N GLY A 63 17.38 2.85 -1.08
CA GLY A 63 16.07 2.74 -0.46
C GLY A 63 16.17 2.60 1.05
N LEU A 64 15.10 2.92 1.75
CA LEU A 64 14.99 2.84 3.20
C LEU A 64 13.62 2.29 3.58
N VAL A 65 13.60 1.36 4.53
CA VAL A 65 12.37 0.91 5.18
C VAL A 65 12.37 1.44 6.61
N VAL A 66 11.27 2.04 7.03
CA VAL A 66 11.00 2.45 8.41
C VAL A 66 10.05 1.41 8.98
N GLY A 67 10.48 0.62 9.97
CA GLY A 67 9.61 -0.26 10.74
C GLY A 67 9.02 0.46 11.95
N ALA A 68 8.78 -0.27 13.05
CA ALA A 68 8.29 0.31 14.30
C ALA A 68 9.18 1.48 14.75
N TRP A 69 8.58 2.64 15.01
CA TRP A 69 9.28 3.84 15.50
C TRP A 69 9.02 4.13 16.97
N ASP A 70 8.06 3.43 17.56
CA ASP A 70 7.76 3.40 18.97
C ASP A 70 7.21 2.01 19.30
N THR A 71 7.58 1.46 20.45
CA THR A 71 7.12 0.14 20.92
C THR A 71 6.19 0.25 22.12
N ASP A 72 6.14 1.40 22.78
CA ASP A 72 5.42 1.59 24.04
C ASP A 72 4.21 2.52 23.90
N ASP A 73 4.24 3.44 22.95
CA ASP A 73 3.19 4.42 22.66
C ASP A 73 2.61 4.22 21.26
N SER A 74 1.45 3.56 21.18
CA SER A 74 0.72 3.38 19.94
C SER A 74 0.23 4.69 19.33
N ASP A 75 0.19 5.79 20.10
CA ASP A 75 -0.20 7.12 19.63
C ASP A 75 0.99 7.93 19.08
N ALA A 76 2.20 7.36 19.08
CA ALA A 76 3.39 8.03 18.54
C ALA A 76 3.27 8.27 17.02
N SER A 77 3.25 9.55 16.63
CA SER A 77 3.14 9.96 15.23
C SER A 77 4.43 9.75 14.44
N SER A 78 4.30 9.48 13.14
CA SER A 78 5.40 9.46 12.18
C SER A 78 6.01 10.84 11.89
N GLU A 79 5.47 11.94 12.40
CA GLU A 79 5.95 13.31 12.10
C GLU A 79 7.47 13.48 12.34
N PRO A 80 8.06 13.08 13.49
CA PRO A 80 9.49 13.20 13.72
C PRO A 80 10.34 12.37 12.74
N ILE A 81 9.78 11.26 12.25
CA ILE A 81 10.43 10.35 11.29
C ILE A 81 10.47 11.04 9.93
N VAL A 82 9.35 11.61 9.49
CA VAL A 82 9.26 12.39 8.25
C VAL A 82 10.22 13.58 8.29
N GLU A 83 10.24 14.35 9.39
CA GLU A 83 11.15 15.49 9.57
C GLU A 83 12.63 15.09 9.50
N ALA A 84 12.99 13.96 10.13
CA ALA A 84 14.34 13.44 10.10
C ALA A 84 14.75 13.02 8.69
N LEU A 85 13.88 12.32 7.96
CA LEU A 85 14.10 11.96 6.56
C LEU A 85 14.27 13.19 5.67
N VAL A 86 13.42 14.20 5.78
CA VAL A 86 13.54 15.45 5.00
C VAL A 86 14.85 16.19 5.31
N SER A 87 15.26 16.20 6.57
CA SER A 87 16.51 16.82 7.02
C SER A 87 17.75 16.08 6.50
N ALA A 88 17.63 14.79 6.20
CA ALA A 88 18.71 13.95 5.69
C ALA A 88 18.89 13.99 4.17
N ARG A 89 18.07 14.74 3.42
CA ARG A 89 18.07 14.75 1.93
C ARG A 89 19.45 14.91 1.28
N ASP A 90 20.31 15.75 1.85
CA ASP A 90 21.65 16.02 1.31
C ASP A 90 22.67 14.91 1.65
N ARG A 91 22.35 14.06 2.63
CA ARG A 91 23.15 12.90 3.06
C ARG A 91 22.73 11.60 2.37
N LEU A 92 21.51 11.54 1.82
CA LEU A 92 20.96 10.38 1.12
C LEU A 92 20.64 10.72 -0.35
N PRO A 93 21.62 11.17 -1.16
CA PRO A 93 21.38 11.70 -2.51
C PRO A 93 20.86 10.66 -3.52
N ASN A 94 21.05 9.36 -3.23
CA ASN A 94 20.65 8.26 -4.10
C ASN A 94 19.31 7.62 -3.70
N LEU A 95 18.64 8.15 -2.66
CA LEU A 95 17.39 7.57 -2.17
C LEU A 95 16.29 7.66 -3.22
N SER A 96 15.72 6.50 -3.56
CA SER A 96 14.75 6.32 -4.64
C SER A 96 13.58 5.42 -4.25
N ALA A 97 13.61 4.82 -3.07
CA ALA A 97 12.55 3.98 -2.53
C ALA A 97 12.38 4.23 -1.02
N ILE A 98 11.15 4.50 -0.59
CA ILE A 98 10.82 4.66 0.83
C ILE A 98 9.61 3.79 1.15
N TYR A 99 9.73 2.95 2.18
CA TYR A 99 8.59 2.30 2.82
C TYR A 99 8.49 2.84 4.25
N LEU A 100 7.44 3.62 4.54
CA LEU A 100 7.13 4.15 5.86
C LEU A 100 6.12 3.25 6.58
N GLY A 101 6.54 2.64 7.69
CA GLY A 101 5.67 1.87 8.58
C GLY A 101 5.57 0.38 8.24
N ASP A 102 6.67 -0.29 7.92
CA ASP A 102 6.76 -1.76 7.91
C ASP A 102 6.61 -2.32 9.34
N ILE A 103 5.40 -2.20 9.87
CA ILE A 103 4.98 -2.52 11.23
C ILE A 103 3.98 -3.65 11.16
N VAL A 104 4.31 -4.77 11.82
CA VAL A 104 3.43 -5.94 11.88
C VAL A 104 2.42 -5.81 13.02
N SER A 105 1.33 -6.57 12.96
CA SER A 105 0.26 -6.52 13.97
C SER A 105 0.73 -6.75 15.40
N GLU A 106 1.79 -7.56 15.59
CA GLU A 106 2.38 -7.83 16.89
C GLU A 106 3.11 -6.63 17.49
N GLU A 107 3.49 -5.65 16.66
CA GLU A 107 4.13 -4.41 17.08
C GLU A 107 3.09 -3.31 17.27
N ASN A 108 2.24 -3.08 16.26
CA ASN A 108 1.10 -2.17 16.35
C ASN A 108 0.06 -2.54 15.28
N GLU A 109 -1.22 -2.58 15.66
CA GLU A 109 -2.33 -2.83 14.75
C GLU A 109 -2.38 -1.74 13.66
N ILE A 110 -2.72 -2.10 12.42
CA ILE A 110 -2.64 -1.17 11.27
C ILE A 110 -3.54 0.06 11.45
N SER A 111 -4.68 -0.10 12.13
CA SER A 111 -5.64 0.98 12.43
C SER A 111 -5.14 1.92 13.53
N TRP A 112 -4.14 1.50 14.30
CA TRP A 112 -3.56 2.26 15.42
C TRP A 112 -2.30 3.01 15.00
N ILE A 113 -1.67 2.65 13.87
CA ILE A 113 -0.48 3.35 13.36
C ILE A 113 -0.81 4.81 13.06
N GLN A 114 -0.20 5.73 13.83
CA GLN A 114 -0.33 7.17 13.66
C GLN A 114 0.67 7.70 12.61
N GLN A 115 0.16 8.03 11.44
CA GLN A 115 0.91 8.70 10.38
C GLN A 115 0.94 10.23 10.58
N SER A 116 1.43 10.94 9.57
CA SER A 116 1.52 12.39 9.49
C SER A 116 1.40 12.87 8.03
N ASP A 117 1.62 14.17 7.80
CA ASP A 117 1.86 14.68 6.44
C ASP A 117 3.17 14.12 5.89
N VAL A 118 3.09 13.29 4.85
CA VAL A 118 4.24 12.71 4.14
C VAL A 118 4.60 13.49 2.88
N SER A 119 3.83 14.53 2.53
CA SER A 119 4.04 15.36 1.33
C SER A 119 5.46 15.92 1.20
N PRO A 120 6.16 16.33 2.29
CA PRO A 120 7.52 16.86 2.17
C PRO A 120 8.56 15.85 1.66
N LEU A 121 8.30 14.53 1.76
CA LEU A 121 9.21 13.50 1.26
C LEU A 121 9.35 13.54 -0.26
N PHE A 122 8.28 13.89 -0.99
CA PHE A 122 8.31 13.96 -2.45
C PHE A 122 9.21 15.10 -2.95
N ASP A 123 9.25 16.23 -2.23
CA ASP A 123 10.14 17.35 -2.58
C ASP A 123 11.58 17.10 -2.12
N ALA A 124 11.75 16.43 -0.98
CA ALA A 124 13.08 16.11 -0.45
C ALA A 124 13.86 15.12 -1.33
N TYR A 125 13.16 14.20 -2.00
CA TYR A 125 13.76 13.09 -2.74
C TYR A 125 13.30 13.07 -4.21
N PRO A 126 13.86 13.92 -5.10
CA PRO A 126 13.39 14.06 -6.49
C PRO A 126 13.60 12.80 -7.37
N ASN A 127 14.40 11.85 -6.90
CA ASN A 127 14.64 10.56 -7.57
C ASN A 127 13.71 9.44 -7.07
N LEU A 128 12.72 9.75 -6.21
CA LEU A 128 11.80 8.76 -5.66
C LEU A 128 10.99 8.07 -6.77
N THR A 129 11.09 6.75 -6.82
CA THR A 129 10.41 5.88 -7.77
C THR A 129 9.39 4.97 -7.08
N HIS A 130 9.63 4.60 -5.82
CA HIS A 130 8.75 3.74 -5.03
C HIS A 130 8.43 4.42 -3.69
N PHE A 131 7.15 4.59 -3.40
CA PHE A 131 6.68 5.04 -2.10
C PHE A 131 5.62 4.07 -1.59
N ARG A 132 5.83 3.53 -0.39
CA ARG A 132 4.86 2.72 0.33
C ARG A 132 4.66 3.31 1.72
N VAL A 133 3.41 3.36 2.17
CA VAL A 133 3.05 3.77 3.52
C VAL A 133 1.99 2.82 4.08
N ARG A 134 2.11 2.49 5.37
CA ARG A 134 1.18 1.59 6.07
C ARG A 134 0.65 2.25 7.34
N GLY A 135 -0.66 2.21 7.52
CA GLY A 135 -1.40 3.01 8.50
C GLY A 135 -2.12 4.18 7.83
N GLY A 136 -3.40 4.36 8.13
CA GLY A 136 -4.23 5.43 7.56
C GLY A 136 -4.46 6.62 8.48
N THR A 137 -4.33 6.42 9.79
CA THR A 137 -4.68 7.44 10.80
C THR A 137 -3.71 8.61 10.72
N GLY A 138 -4.21 9.83 10.51
CA GLY A 138 -3.38 11.04 10.40
C GLY A 138 -2.60 11.19 9.09
N LEU A 139 -2.72 10.24 8.15
CA LEU A 139 -2.00 10.27 6.88
C LEU A 139 -2.48 11.43 5.99
N SER A 140 -1.55 12.18 5.43
CA SER A 140 -1.79 13.09 4.31
C SER A 140 -0.65 13.01 3.31
N LEU A 141 -0.99 12.92 2.02
CA LEU A 141 -0.03 13.04 0.93
C LEU A 141 0.04 14.48 0.41
N GLY A 142 -0.93 15.33 0.73
CA GLY A 142 -1.08 16.65 0.11
C GLY A 142 -1.42 16.50 -1.38
N THR A 143 -0.78 17.27 -2.26
CA THR A 143 -1.00 17.16 -3.73
C THR A 143 0.32 17.25 -4.50
N PRO A 144 1.25 16.31 -4.28
CA PRO A 144 2.61 16.41 -4.77
C PRO A 144 2.65 16.26 -6.29
N ARG A 145 3.63 16.92 -6.90
CA ARG A 145 4.01 16.71 -8.29
C ARG A 145 5.35 16.00 -8.31
N HIS A 146 5.36 14.72 -8.68
CA HIS A 146 6.58 13.93 -8.71
C HIS A 146 6.78 13.25 -10.06
N ALA A 147 7.82 13.67 -10.80
CA ALA A 147 8.03 13.24 -12.19
C ALA A 147 8.46 11.77 -12.32
N ASN A 148 9.07 11.20 -11.27
CA ASN A 148 9.72 9.90 -11.32
C ASN A 148 9.00 8.80 -10.54
N LEU A 149 7.91 9.12 -9.82
CA LEU A 149 7.20 8.13 -9.01
C LEU A 149 6.51 7.11 -9.93
N ARG A 150 6.87 5.83 -9.75
CA ARG A 150 6.38 4.69 -10.53
C ARG A 150 5.45 3.80 -9.73
N SER A 151 5.69 3.66 -8.44
CA SER A 151 4.89 2.84 -7.53
C SER A 151 4.44 3.65 -6.33
N LEU A 152 3.13 3.65 -6.09
CA LEU A 152 2.50 4.19 -4.89
C LEU A 152 1.65 3.09 -4.25
N ILE A 153 1.97 2.74 -3.00
CA ILE A 153 1.24 1.74 -2.22
C ILE A 153 0.81 2.38 -0.89
N ILE A 154 -0.49 2.33 -0.59
CA ILE A 154 -1.06 2.83 0.66
C ILE A 154 -1.84 1.69 1.31
N GLU A 155 -1.42 1.30 2.51
CA GLU A 155 -2.07 0.25 3.28
C GLU A 155 -2.77 0.85 4.49
N SER A 156 -4.04 0.51 4.68
CA SER A 156 -4.84 0.98 5.80
C SER A 156 -5.93 -0.03 6.12
N GLY A 157 -6.24 -0.17 7.43
CA GLY A 157 -7.44 -0.90 7.88
C GLY A 157 -8.72 -0.07 7.70
N GLY A 158 -8.60 1.23 7.46
CA GLY A 158 -9.68 2.15 7.15
C GLY A 158 -9.15 3.46 6.58
N LEU A 159 -9.25 3.66 5.27
CA LEU A 159 -8.66 4.82 4.60
C LEU A 159 -9.56 6.07 4.72
N PRO A 160 -9.05 7.19 5.25
CA PRO A 160 -9.77 8.45 5.23
C PRO A 160 -10.04 8.94 3.80
N ALA A 161 -11.22 9.50 3.54
CA ALA A 161 -11.61 9.91 2.18
C ALA A 161 -10.70 11.01 1.60
N ASN A 162 -10.17 11.90 2.44
CA ASN A 162 -9.25 12.96 2.00
C ASN A 162 -7.97 12.40 1.37
N VAL A 163 -7.45 11.28 1.87
CA VAL A 163 -6.25 10.64 1.32
C VAL A 163 -6.51 10.19 -0.12
N LEU A 164 -7.68 9.64 -0.39
CA LEU A 164 -8.07 9.24 -1.74
C LEU A 164 -8.20 10.45 -2.69
N HIS A 165 -8.76 11.56 -2.20
CA HIS A 165 -8.84 12.82 -2.96
C HIS A 165 -7.47 13.41 -3.24
N GLU A 166 -6.56 13.37 -2.28
CA GLU A 166 -5.17 13.81 -2.39
C GLU A 166 -4.40 12.99 -3.44
N VAL A 167 -4.53 11.65 -3.41
CA VAL A 167 -3.97 10.76 -4.45
C VAL A 167 -4.53 11.10 -5.82
N ALA A 168 -5.85 11.28 -5.94
CA ALA A 168 -6.50 11.65 -7.20
C ALA A 168 -6.07 13.02 -7.74
N ALA A 169 -5.72 13.95 -6.85
CA ALA A 169 -5.27 15.29 -7.20
C ALA A 169 -3.76 15.38 -7.49
N ALA A 170 -2.96 14.43 -6.98
CA ALA A 170 -1.52 14.38 -7.19
C ALA A 170 -1.12 14.19 -8.66
N GLU A 171 0.09 14.63 -9.00
CA GLU A 171 0.62 14.59 -10.37
C GLU A 171 1.83 13.66 -10.47
N PHE A 172 1.54 12.40 -10.82
CA PHE A 172 2.51 11.33 -11.00
C PHE A 172 2.51 10.81 -12.46
N PRO A 173 3.08 11.56 -13.42
CA PRO A 173 3.00 11.19 -14.84
C PRO A 173 3.70 9.86 -15.18
N ALA A 174 4.63 9.40 -14.34
CA ALA A 174 5.35 8.14 -14.48
C ALA A 174 4.72 6.97 -13.71
N LEU A 175 3.55 7.16 -13.07
CA LEU A 175 2.94 6.11 -12.25
C LEU A 175 2.53 4.91 -13.09
N GLU A 176 3.04 3.74 -12.69
CA GLU A 176 2.85 2.44 -13.34
C GLU A 176 2.07 1.48 -12.42
N HIS A 177 2.22 1.64 -11.11
CA HIS A 177 1.61 0.83 -10.07
C HIS A 177 0.95 1.70 -9.00
N LEU A 178 -0.35 1.53 -8.81
CA LEU A 178 -1.12 2.13 -7.73
C LEU A 178 -1.82 1.02 -6.94
N GLU A 179 -1.58 0.96 -5.64
CA GLU A 179 -2.24 0.04 -4.72
C GLU A 179 -2.76 0.81 -3.52
N ILE A 180 -4.04 0.62 -3.21
CA ILE A 180 -4.72 1.29 -2.10
C ILE A 180 -5.57 0.24 -1.38
N TRP A 181 -5.35 0.10 -0.08
CA TRP A 181 -6.22 -0.68 0.80
C TRP A 181 -7.22 0.28 1.42
N LEU A 182 -8.49 0.08 1.09
CA LEU A 182 -9.55 1.00 1.48
C LEU A 182 -10.02 0.75 2.91
N GLY A 183 -9.88 -0.48 3.38
CA GLY A 183 -10.28 -0.92 4.69
C GLY A 183 -11.81 -1.04 4.84
N THR A 184 -12.26 -0.87 6.08
CA THR A 184 -13.68 -0.91 6.46
C THR A 184 -14.07 0.29 7.34
N GLU A 185 -15.35 0.65 7.29
CA GLU A 185 -15.92 1.71 8.13
C GLU A 185 -15.63 1.50 9.63
N SER A 186 -15.50 0.24 10.07
CA SER A 186 -15.22 -0.10 11.47
C SER A 186 -13.88 0.44 11.98
N TYR A 187 -12.95 0.71 11.07
CA TYR A 187 -11.59 1.19 11.37
C TYR A 187 -11.28 2.53 10.70
N GLY A 188 -12.32 3.30 10.37
CA GLY A 188 -12.17 4.67 9.89
C GLY A 188 -12.18 4.84 8.36
N ALA A 189 -12.56 3.81 7.59
CA ALA A 189 -12.81 4.02 6.16
C ALA A 189 -13.99 4.98 5.97
N GLU A 190 -13.76 6.05 5.21
CA GLU A 190 -14.79 7.05 4.86
C GLU A 190 -15.02 7.14 3.35
N ALA A 191 -14.14 6.52 2.56
CA ALA A 191 -14.18 6.60 1.11
C ALA A 191 -15.40 5.86 0.54
N THR A 192 -16.05 6.50 -0.44
CA THR A 192 -17.14 5.93 -1.22
C THR A 192 -16.67 5.51 -2.60
N VAL A 193 -17.50 4.77 -3.33
CA VAL A 193 -17.20 4.38 -4.72
C VAL A 193 -17.12 5.61 -5.63
N GLU A 194 -17.89 6.66 -5.34
CA GLU A 194 -17.85 7.93 -6.06
C GLU A 194 -16.49 8.62 -5.94
N ASP A 195 -15.82 8.50 -4.79
CA ASP A 195 -14.49 9.09 -4.56
C ASP A 195 -13.40 8.43 -5.43
N LEU A 196 -13.63 7.20 -5.91
CA LEU A 196 -12.75 6.51 -6.84
C LEU A 196 -12.89 6.99 -8.28
N ALA A 197 -13.94 7.73 -8.64
CA ALA A 197 -14.21 8.11 -10.03
C ALA A 197 -13.00 8.76 -10.75
N PRO A 198 -12.21 9.67 -10.13
CA PRO A 198 -11.02 10.23 -10.78
C PRO A 198 -9.90 9.20 -11.05
N ILE A 199 -9.77 8.20 -10.17
CA ILE A 199 -8.81 7.09 -10.31
C ILE A 199 -9.26 6.16 -11.43
N LEU A 200 -10.56 5.84 -11.47
CA LEU A 200 -11.18 4.95 -12.46
C LEU A 200 -11.22 5.55 -13.88
N ASP A 201 -11.29 6.88 -14.00
CA ASP A 201 -11.09 7.57 -15.28
C ASP A 201 -9.66 7.35 -15.82
N GLY A 202 -8.67 7.35 -14.93
CA GLY A 202 -7.28 7.01 -15.24
C GLY A 202 -6.56 7.97 -16.20
N SER A 203 -7.18 9.07 -16.65
CA SER A 203 -6.55 10.00 -17.59
C SER A 203 -5.27 10.66 -17.06
N ARG A 204 -5.13 10.76 -15.74
CA ARG A 204 -3.96 11.33 -15.05
C ARG A 204 -2.72 10.45 -15.08
N TRP A 205 -2.89 9.14 -15.23
CA TRP A 205 -1.79 8.16 -15.17
C TRP A 205 -1.75 7.35 -16.47
N PRO A 206 -1.17 7.91 -17.54
CA PRO A 206 -1.14 7.27 -18.85
C PRO A 206 -0.33 5.96 -18.87
N ASN A 207 0.58 5.78 -17.90
CA ASN A 207 1.44 4.62 -17.78
C ASN A 207 0.92 3.57 -16.79
N LEU A 208 -0.23 3.78 -16.13
CA LEU A 208 -0.74 2.86 -15.12
C LEU A 208 -1.03 1.48 -15.74
N ARG A 209 -0.40 0.44 -15.17
CA ARG A 209 -0.54 -0.97 -15.57
C ARG A 209 -1.06 -1.85 -14.45
N TYR A 210 -0.79 -1.48 -13.20
CA TYR A 210 -1.31 -2.17 -12.02
C TYR A 210 -2.22 -1.23 -11.25
N LEU A 211 -3.45 -1.67 -10.97
CA LEU A 211 -4.36 -1.02 -10.04
C LEU A 211 -4.85 -2.04 -9.02
N GLY A 212 -4.50 -1.82 -7.76
CA GLY A 212 -5.02 -2.53 -6.61
C GLY A 212 -5.97 -1.66 -5.81
N LEU A 213 -7.22 -2.09 -5.70
CA LEU A 213 -8.23 -1.54 -4.79
C LEU A 213 -8.61 -2.66 -3.83
N ARG A 214 -7.71 -2.88 -2.86
CA ARG A 214 -7.69 -4.06 -2.02
C ARG A 214 -8.42 -3.81 -0.71
N ASP A 215 -8.69 -4.90 0.00
CA ASP A 215 -9.07 -4.89 1.41
C ASP A 215 -10.27 -3.95 1.66
N SER A 216 -11.34 -4.10 0.87
CA SER A 216 -12.49 -3.19 0.93
C SER A 216 -13.78 -3.91 1.22
N ASP A 217 -14.59 -3.37 2.13
CA ASP A 217 -15.96 -3.81 2.35
C ASP A 217 -16.94 -3.36 1.23
N LEU A 218 -16.50 -2.46 0.34
CA LEU A 218 -17.19 -1.99 -0.87
C LEU A 218 -16.80 -2.77 -2.14
N SER A 219 -16.18 -3.95 -2.01
CA SER A 219 -15.58 -4.68 -3.14
C SER A 219 -16.54 -4.97 -4.31
N ASP A 220 -17.80 -5.34 -4.03
CA ASP A 220 -18.79 -5.61 -5.08
C ASP A 220 -19.15 -4.33 -5.87
N GLN A 221 -19.28 -3.21 -5.18
CA GLN A 221 -19.59 -1.91 -5.77
C GLN A 221 -18.41 -1.35 -6.57
N ILE A 222 -17.19 -1.53 -6.06
CA ILE A 222 -15.95 -1.17 -6.76
C ILE A 222 -15.80 -1.97 -8.05
N ALA A 223 -16.03 -3.29 -8.01
CA ALA A 223 -15.99 -4.14 -9.19
C ALA A 223 -17.03 -3.71 -10.25
N ALA A 224 -18.23 -3.33 -9.82
CA ALA A 224 -19.26 -2.81 -10.71
C ALA A 224 -18.87 -1.46 -11.35
N ALA A 225 -18.25 -0.55 -10.59
CA ALA A 225 -17.74 0.72 -11.13
C ALA A 225 -16.59 0.51 -12.13
N LEU A 226 -15.65 -0.39 -11.80
CA LEU A 226 -14.54 -0.79 -12.68
C LEU A 226 -15.02 -1.37 -14.01
N ALA A 227 -16.12 -2.11 -14.01
CA ALA A 227 -16.69 -2.69 -15.23
C ALA A 227 -17.07 -1.63 -16.28
N GLY A 228 -17.25 -0.36 -15.90
CA GLY A 228 -17.47 0.75 -16.83
C GLY A 228 -16.28 1.71 -16.98
N ALA A 229 -15.18 1.46 -16.27
CA ALA A 229 -14.11 2.42 -16.09
C ALA A 229 -13.11 2.44 -17.27
N PRO A 230 -12.74 3.61 -17.80
CA PRO A 230 -11.74 3.73 -18.87
C PRO A 230 -10.34 3.20 -18.48
N VAL A 231 -9.99 3.22 -17.19
CA VAL A 231 -8.71 2.66 -16.72
C VAL A 231 -8.60 1.15 -17.01
N LEU A 232 -9.70 0.41 -16.99
CA LEU A 232 -9.67 -1.05 -17.18
C LEU A 232 -9.08 -1.45 -18.54
N GLU A 233 -9.25 -0.62 -19.58
CA GLU A 233 -8.76 -0.93 -20.93
C GLU A 233 -7.23 -0.94 -21.07
N ARG A 234 -6.50 -0.36 -20.12
CA ARG A 234 -5.03 -0.20 -20.16
C ARG A 234 -4.28 -1.00 -19.11
N LEU A 235 -4.98 -1.53 -18.11
CA LEU A 235 -4.39 -2.30 -17.03
C LEU A 235 -3.89 -3.64 -17.57
N GLU A 236 -2.77 -4.08 -17.00
CA GLU A 236 -2.26 -5.43 -17.13
C GLU A 236 -2.66 -6.26 -15.91
N THR A 237 -2.71 -5.65 -14.73
CA THR A 237 -3.14 -6.29 -13.49
C THR A 237 -4.23 -5.47 -12.82
N LEU A 238 -5.32 -6.15 -12.47
CA LEU A 238 -6.35 -5.63 -11.57
C LEU A 238 -6.35 -6.49 -10.32
N ASP A 239 -6.23 -5.86 -9.16
CA ASP A 239 -6.21 -6.52 -7.86
C ASP A 239 -7.37 -6.01 -6.99
N LEU A 240 -8.29 -6.92 -6.66
CA LEU A 240 -9.45 -6.72 -5.78
C LEU A 240 -9.41 -7.70 -4.60
N SER A 241 -8.21 -8.17 -4.26
CA SER A 241 -7.97 -9.12 -3.17
C SER A 241 -8.22 -8.53 -1.78
N LEU A 242 -8.24 -9.39 -0.77
CA LEU A 242 -8.38 -9.05 0.65
C LEU A 242 -9.74 -8.44 1.03
N GLY A 243 -10.66 -8.27 0.08
CA GLY A 243 -11.94 -7.63 0.30
C GLY A 243 -13.13 -8.58 0.42
N THR A 244 -14.32 -8.00 0.36
CA THR A 244 -15.61 -8.70 0.49
C THR A 244 -16.21 -9.15 -0.85
N LEU A 245 -15.41 -9.20 -1.92
CA LEU A 245 -15.85 -9.47 -3.30
C LEU A 245 -16.64 -10.79 -3.40
N GLY A 246 -17.85 -10.72 -3.94
CA GLY A 246 -18.72 -11.87 -4.17
C GLY A 246 -19.13 -12.04 -5.62
N ASP A 247 -20.08 -12.96 -5.83
CA ASP A 247 -20.58 -13.29 -7.18
C ASP A 247 -21.18 -12.09 -7.90
N GLU A 248 -21.77 -11.13 -7.18
CA GLU A 248 -22.35 -9.93 -7.79
C GLU A 248 -21.29 -9.03 -8.42
N GLY A 249 -20.25 -8.66 -7.66
CA GLY A 249 -19.14 -7.85 -8.18
C GLY A 249 -18.35 -8.59 -9.26
N ALA A 250 -18.07 -9.88 -9.06
CA ALA A 250 -17.40 -10.72 -10.05
C ALA A 250 -18.21 -10.82 -11.36
N ALA A 251 -19.54 -10.96 -11.27
CA ALA A 251 -20.42 -10.96 -12.44
C ALA A 251 -20.40 -9.63 -13.17
N ALA A 252 -20.41 -8.51 -12.43
CA ALA A 252 -20.36 -7.17 -12.99
C ALA A 252 -19.06 -6.94 -13.77
N LEU A 253 -17.92 -7.28 -13.16
CA LEU A 253 -16.62 -7.21 -13.82
C LEU A 253 -16.60 -8.08 -15.09
N ALA A 254 -17.05 -9.33 -14.98
CA ALA A 254 -17.12 -10.27 -16.10
C ALA A 254 -18.03 -9.82 -17.27
N ALA A 255 -18.92 -8.84 -17.05
CA ALA A 255 -19.78 -8.31 -18.10
C ALA A 255 -19.03 -7.40 -19.08
N ASN A 256 -17.84 -6.89 -18.73
CA ASN A 256 -17.02 -6.09 -19.63
C ASN A 256 -15.97 -6.96 -20.36
N PRO A 257 -16.01 -7.07 -21.71
CA PRO A 257 -15.02 -7.81 -22.48
C PRO A 257 -13.56 -7.31 -22.32
N ALA A 258 -13.35 -6.07 -21.87
CA ALA A 258 -12.02 -5.50 -21.62
C ALA A 258 -11.23 -6.29 -20.56
N VAL A 259 -11.91 -6.99 -19.64
CA VAL A 259 -11.29 -7.84 -18.61
C VAL A 259 -10.40 -8.92 -19.25
N ALA A 260 -10.75 -9.42 -20.43
CA ALA A 260 -9.94 -10.39 -21.18
C ALA A 260 -8.56 -9.86 -21.62
N ARG A 261 -8.30 -8.55 -21.49
CA ARG A 261 -6.99 -7.94 -21.77
C ARG A 261 -6.03 -7.98 -20.58
N LEU A 262 -6.55 -8.22 -19.38
CA LEU A 262 -5.73 -8.35 -18.18
C LEU A 262 -4.79 -9.55 -18.32
N LYS A 263 -3.55 -9.34 -17.92
CA LYS A 263 -2.59 -10.43 -17.69
C LYS A 263 -2.90 -11.12 -16.37
N LYS A 264 -3.25 -10.37 -15.32
CA LYS A 264 -3.65 -10.91 -14.02
C LYS A 264 -4.94 -10.25 -13.51
N LEU A 265 -5.88 -11.07 -13.07
CA LEU A 265 -6.94 -10.68 -12.15
C LEU A 265 -6.64 -11.35 -10.81
N ASP A 266 -6.38 -10.54 -9.78
CA ASP A 266 -6.13 -11.02 -8.44
C ASP A 266 -7.36 -10.77 -7.57
N ILE A 267 -7.93 -11.84 -7.05
CA ILE A 267 -9.03 -11.83 -6.10
C ILE A 267 -8.71 -12.74 -4.91
N HIS A 268 -7.44 -13.01 -4.57
CA HIS A 268 -7.17 -13.86 -3.40
C HIS A 268 -7.82 -13.28 -2.14
N TYR A 269 -8.26 -14.14 -1.23
CA TYR A 269 -9.16 -13.75 -0.13
C TYR A 269 -10.44 -13.07 -0.67
N HIS A 270 -11.43 -13.91 -1.01
CA HIS A 270 -12.69 -13.47 -1.61
C HIS A 270 -13.87 -14.35 -1.19
N TYR A 271 -15.09 -13.92 -1.51
CA TYR A 271 -16.34 -14.65 -1.27
C TYR A 271 -17.05 -15.09 -2.56
N VAL A 272 -16.40 -14.92 -3.72
CA VAL A 272 -16.83 -15.46 -5.03
C VAL A 272 -16.94 -16.99 -4.98
N SER A 273 -18.03 -17.53 -5.51
CA SER A 273 -18.28 -18.98 -5.59
C SER A 273 -17.36 -19.66 -6.60
N GLU A 274 -17.08 -20.95 -6.37
CA GLU A 274 -16.28 -21.78 -7.28
C GLU A 274 -16.79 -21.71 -8.73
N ALA A 275 -18.11 -21.75 -8.93
CA ALA A 275 -18.72 -21.68 -10.25
C ALA A 275 -18.45 -20.34 -10.96
N MET A 276 -18.43 -19.23 -10.21
CA MET A 276 -18.11 -17.91 -10.76
C MET A 276 -16.60 -17.76 -11.01
N VAL A 277 -15.74 -18.29 -10.13
CA VAL A 277 -14.28 -18.34 -10.37
C VAL A 277 -13.96 -19.09 -11.66
N GLU A 278 -14.57 -20.25 -11.88
CA GLU A 278 -14.39 -21.00 -13.13
C GLU A 278 -14.90 -20.22 -14.34
N LYS A 279 -15.99 -19.45 -14.19
CA LYS A 279 -16.43 -18.53 -15.24
C LYS A 279 -15.39 -17.45 -15.52
N LEU A 280 -14.80 -16.79 -14.52
CA LEU A 280 -13.75 -15.78 -14.70
C LEU A 280 -12.55 -16.34 -15.47
N LYS A 281 -12.09 -17.55 -15.13
CA LYS A 281 -11.00 -18.25 -15.83
C LYS A 281 -11.29 -18.52 -17.31
N THR A 282 -12.56 -18.62 -17.69
CA THR A 282 -12.97 -18.83 -19.10
C THR A 282 -13.01 -17.55 -19.93
N LEU A 283 -12.82 -16.37 -19.33
CA LEU A 283 -12.91 -15.07 -20.02
C LEU A 283 -11.67 -14.70 -20.84
N GLY A 284 -10.61 -15.52 -20.82
CA GLY A 284 -9.38 -15.27 -21.57
C GLY A 284 -8.36 -14.40 -20.85
N ILE A 285 -8.54 -14.15 -19.55
CA ILE A 285 -7.53 -13.56 -18.66
C ILE A 285 -6.36 -14.56 -18.55
N ALA A 286 -5.11 -14.10 -18.70
CA ALA A 286 -3.98 -15.02 -18.71
C ALA A 286 -3.77 -15.72 -17.35
N GLU A 287 -4.02 -15.02 -16.26
CA GLU A 287 -3.93 -15.52 -14.89
C GLU A 287 -5.10 -14.99 -14.05
N VAL A 288 -5.82 -15.89 -13.38
CA VAL A 288 -6.83 -15.55 -12.37
C VAL A 288 -6.38 -16.18 -11.07
N ASP A 289 -5.95 -15.34 -10.14
CA ASP A 289 -5.58 -15.73 -8.79
C ASP A 289 -6.82 -15.61 -7.90
N ALA A 290 -7.32 -16.76 -7.42
CA ALA A 290 -8.53 -16.87 -6.63
C ALA A 290 -8.28 -17.81 -5.45
N ASP A 291 -7.10 -17.67 -4.85
CA ASP A 291 -6.71 -18.42 -3.67
C ASP A 291 -7.41 -17.89 -2.40
N GLU A 292 -7.36 -18.68 -1.32
CA GLU A 292 -7.97 -18.34 -0.02
C GLU A 292 -9.48 -17.99 -0.08
N PRO A 293 -10.37 -18.83 -0.67
CA PRO A 293 -11.80 -18.55 -0.70
C PRO A 293 -12.40 -18.57 0.72
N GLN A 294 -13.20 -17.54 1.03
CA GLN A 294 -13.85 -17.31 2.31
C GLN A 294 -15.33 -17.70 2.27
N LYS A 295 -15.90 -17.93 3.46
CA LYS A 295 -17.34 -18.17 3.63
C LYS A 295 -17.95 -17.07 4.49
N PRO A 296 -19.10 -16.51 4.10
CA PRO A 296 -19.75 -15.49 4.92
C PRO A 296 -20.16 -16.06 6.28
N ASP A 297 -20.02 -15.25 7.33
CA ASP A 297 -20.55 -15.59 8.64
C ASP A 297 -22.06 -15.40 8.67
N THR A 298 -22.76 -16.31 9.35
CA THR A 298 -24.22 -16.26 9.48
C THR A 298 -24.61 -16.11 10.93
N TYR A 299 -24.99 -14.90 11.31
CA TYR A 299 -25.53 -14.59 12.63
C TYR A 299 -26.52 -13.44 12.53
N GLY A 300 -27.36 -13.24 13.54
CA GLY A 300 -28.37 -12.17 13.54
C GLY A 300 -29.43 -12.26 12.44
N GLY A 301 -29.51 -13.37 11.71
CA GLY A 301 -30.38 -13.54 10.54
C GLY A 301 -29.83 -12.97 9.23
N GLY A 302 -28.58 -12.47 9.23
CA GLY A 302 -27.86 -11.95 8.08
C GLY A 302 -26.68 -12.83 7.68
N SER A 303 -26.09 -12.48 6.53
CA SER A 303 -24.83 -13.03 6.03
C SER A 303 -23.81 -11.90 5.96
N HIS A 304 -22.66 -12.06 6.60
CA HIS A 304 -21.65 -11.03 6.77
C HIS A 304 -20.33 -11.47 6.14
N ARG A 305 -19.68 -10.55 5.42
CA ARG A 305 -18.35 -10.73 4.83
C ARG A 305 -17.42 -9.72 5.47
N TYR A 306 -16.15 -10.07 5.59
CA TYR A 306 -15.13 -9.25 6.23
C TYR A 306 -13.96 -9.04 5.29
N VAL A 307 -13.29 -7.93 5.49
CA VAL A 307 -11.96 -7.66 4.91
C VAL A 307 -10.92 -8.52 5.62
N ALA A 308 -9.79 -8.78 4.96
CA ALA A 308 -8.71 -9.59 5.52
C ALA A 308 -7.95 -8.85 6.62
N VAL A 309 -7.88 -7.52 6.50
CA VAL A 309 -7.12 -6.65 7.38
C VAL A 309 -8.02 -5.53 7.87
N GLY A 310 -7.94 -5.20 9.15
CA GLY A 310 -8.71 -4.10 9.72
C GLY A 310 -8.08 -3.57 11.00
N GLU A 311 -7.59 -4.49 11.81
CA GLU A 311 -6.66 -4.30 12.93
C GLU A 311 -5.34 -5.03 12.61
#